data_AF-A0A1W1UH31-F1
#
_entry.id   AF-A0A1W1UH31-F1
#
_cell.length_a   1.000
_cell.length_b   1.000
_cell.length_c   1.000
_cell.angle_alpha   90.00
_cell.angle_beta   90.00
_cell.angle_gamma   90.00
#
_symmetry.space_group_name_H-M   'P 1'
#
loop_
_entity.id
_entity.type
_entity.pdbx_description
1 polymer ?
#
loop_
_entity_poly.entity_id
_entity_poly.type
_entity_poly.pdbx_seq_one_letter_code
_entity_poly.pdbx_strand_id
1 'polypeptide(L)'
;MNTPNDQAEQHIGETKGLPNHAHDLVHDLGSRLDALWRYDQYIANADQAGVPDSKQFWQELKTQETKNIDRLKELIRQRVKDGSF
;
A
#
# COMPACT_ATOMS: atom_id res chain seq x y z
N MET A 1 0.40 18.58 32.75
CA MET A 1 1.35 17.49 33.02
C MET A 1 1.16 16.48 31.91
N ASN A 2 2.18 16.27 31.09
CA ASN A 2 2.14 15.29 30.02
C ASN A 2 2.19 13.88 30.66
N THR A 3 1.36 12.98 30.19
CA THR A 3 1.32 11.59 30.65
C THR A 3 2.56 10.84 30.16
N PRO A 4 2.96 9.72 30.80
CA PRO A 4 4.09 8.90 30.33
C PRO A 4 3.95 8.44 28.87
N ASN A 5 2.72 8.34 28.37
CA ASN A 5 2.42 7.99 26.98
C ASN A 5 2.82 9.11 26.00
N ASP A 6 2.68 10.38 26.42
CA ASP A 6 3.04 11.55 25.61
C ASP A 6 4.56 11.69 25.41
N GLN A 7 5.37 11.09 26.29
CA GLN A 7 6.83 11.07 26.15
C GLN A 7 7.31 9.94 25.23
N ALA A 8 6.59 8.82 25.18
CA ALA A 8 6.94 7.69 24.32
C ALA A 8 6.72 7.99 22.82
N GLU A 9 5.74 8.84 22.50
CA GLU A 9 5.43 9.23 21.11
C GLU A 9 6.29 10.38 20.58
N GLN A 10 7.00 11.11 21.44
CA GLN A 10 7.84 12.27 21.05
C GLN A 10 8.98 11.92 20.09
N HIS A 11 9.45 10.67 20.13
CA HIS A 11 10.58 10.20 19.33
C HIS A 11 10.14 9.48 18.04
N ILE A 12 8.83 9.28 17.83
CA ILE A 12 8.31 8.63 16.62
C ILE A 12 8.61 9.52 15.42
N GLY A 13 9.44 9.02 14.50
CA GLY A 13 9.84 9.74 13.29
C GLY A 13 11.16 10.53 13.38
N GLU A 14 11.80 10.57 14.56
CA GLU A 14 13.15 11.16 14.68
C GLU A 14 14.20 10.33 13.91
N THR A 15 14.00 9.02 13.83
CA THR A 15 14.82 8.13 12.99
C THR A 15 14.30 8.15 11.56
N LYS A 16 14.84 9.04 10.73
CA LYS A 16 14.60 9.05 9.27
C LYS A 16 15.48 8.00 8.59
N GLY A 17 15.04 6.74 8.62
CA GLY A 17 15.72 5.66 7.90
C GLY A 17 15.78 5.88 6.38
N LEU A 18 14.86 6.70 5.86
CA LEU A 18 14.75 7.12 4.46
C LEU A 18 14.23 8.56 4.38
N PRO A 19 14.46 9.29 3.27
CA PRO A 19 13.69 10.49 2.95
C PRO A 19 12.18 10.19 2.94
N ASN A 20 11.36 11.13 3.43
CA ASN A 20 9.90 10.94 3.53
C ASN A 20 9.28 10.40 2.23
N HIS A 21 9.67 10.97 1.08
CA HIS A 21 9.15 10.52 -0.21
C HIS A 21 9.48 9.04 -0.51
N ALA A 22 10.67 8.56 -0.16
CA ALA A 22 11.04 7.15 -0.35
C ALA A 22 10.28 6.23 0.62
N HIS A 23 10.11 6.67 1.87
CA HIS A 23 9.27 5.98 2.85
C HIS A 23 7.82 5.85 2.35
N ASP A 24 7.24 6.92 1.80
CA ASP A 24 5.86 6.94 1.30
C ASP A 24 5.66 5.92 0.17
N LEU A 25 6.63 5.82 -0.75
CA LEU A 25 6.58 4.85 -1.86
C LEU A 25 6.61 3.40 -1.35
N VAL A 26 7.46 3.10 -0.37
CA VAL A 26 7.57 1.76 0.24
C VAL A 26 6.30 1.42 1.01
N HIS A 27 5.80 2.36 1.80
CA HIS A 27 4.59 2.18 2.59
C HIS A 27 3.36 1.94 1.70
N ASP A 28 3.18 2.77 0.67
CA ASP A 28 2.07 2.62 -0.28
C ASP A 28 2.17 1.29 -1.05
N LEU A 29 3.39 0.86 -1.41
CA LEU A 29 3.57 -0.43 -2.08
C LEU A 29 3.10 -1.60 -1.20
N GLY A 30 3.43 -1.57 0.09
CA GLY A 30 2.96 -2.57 1.05
C GLY A 30 1.44 -2.61 1.13
N SER A 31 0.80 -1.45 1.31
CA SER A 31 -0.67 -1.32 1.37
C SER A 31 -1.36 -1.83 0.11
N ARG A 32 -0.80 -1.52 -1.07
CA ARG A 32 -1.35 -1.97 -2.36
C ARG A 32 -1.20 -3.47 -2.58
N LEU A 33 -0.05 -4.06 -2.22
CA LEU A 33 0.14 -5.51 -2.30
C LEU A 33 -0.84 -6.26 -1.41
N ASP A 34 -1.09 -5.73 -0.22
CA ASP A 34 -2.06 -6.29 0.73
C ASP A 34 -3.51 -6.18 0.18
N ALA A 35 -3.87 -5.07 -0.45
CA ALA A 35 -5.15 -4.92 -1.15
C ALA A 35 -5.28 -5.90 -2.33
N LEU A 36 -4.24 -6.02 -3.17
CA LEU A 36 -4.22 -6.95 -4.31
C LEU A 36 -4.47 -8.39 -3.87
N TRP A 37 -3.82 -8.82 -2.79
CA TRP A 37 -4.01 -10.14 -2.21
C TRP A 37 -5.44 -10.37 -1.70
N ARG A 38 -6.06 -9.37 -1.08
CA ARG A 38 -7.45 -9.46 -0.60
C ARG A 38 -8.49 -9.51 -1.71
N TYR A 39 -8.23 -8.91 -2.87
CA TYR A 39 -9.21 -8.92 -3.96
C TYR A 39 -9.59 -10.32 -4.41
N ASP A 40 -8.68 -11.31 -4.34
CA ASP A 40 -9.03 -12.70 -4.64
C ASP A 40 -10.14 -13.23 -3.73
N GLN A 41 -10.04 -12.96 -2.44
CA GLN A 41 -11.08 -13.34 -1.48
C GLN A 41 -12.38 -12.56 -1.71
N TYR A 42 -12.32 -11.28 -2.07
CA TYR A 42 -13.52 -10.47 -2.33
C TYR A 42 -14.26 -10.93 -3.58
N ILE A 43 -13.53 -11.29 -4.64
CA ILE A 43 -14.08 -11.90 -5.86
C ILE A 43 -14.77 -13.22 -5.51
N ALA A 44 -14.10 -14.09 -4.75
CA ALA A 44 -14.67 -15.38 -4.33
C ALA A 44 -15.94 -15.20 -3.49
N ASN A 45 -15.95 -14.25 -2.55
CA ASN A 45 -17.11 -13.96 -1.71
C ASN A 45 -18.29 -13.42 -2.55
N ALA A 46 -18.04 -12.52 -3.51
CA ALA A 46 -19.07 -11.98 -4.39
C ALA A 46 -19.65 -13.06 -5.32
N ASP A 47 -18.79 -13.97 -5.82
CA ASP A 47 -19.21 -15.12 -6.61
C ASP A 47 -20.09 -16.08 -5.81
N GLN A 48 -19.67 -16.42 -4.59
CA GLN A 48 -20.45 -17.29 -3.69
C GLN A 48 -21.80 -16.66 -3.30
N ALA A 49 -21.85 -15.34 -3.13
CA ALA A 49 -23.08 -14.61 -2.84
C ALA A 49 -24.00 -14.43 -4.07
N GLY A 50 -23.54 -14.78 -5.27
CA GLY A 50 -24.31 -14.61 -6.50
C GLY A 50 -24.53 -13.14 -6.89
N VAL A 51 -23.60 -12.24 -6.55
CA VAL A 51 -23.71 -10.80 -6.81
C VAL A 51 -22.73 -10.40 -7.93
N PRO A 52 -23.14 -10.49 -9.22
CA PRO A 52 -22.24 -10.36 -10.36
C PRO A 52 -21.59 -8.98 -10.47
N ASP A 53 -22.33 -7.91 -10.15
CA ASP A 53 -21.81 -6.53 -10.22
C ASP A 53 -20.66 -6.33 -9.22
N SER A 54 -20.79 -6.87 -8.01
CA SER A 54 -19.73 -6.84 -7.01
C SER A 54 -18.50 -7.63 -7.47
N LYS A 55 -18.70 -8.80 -8.07
CA LYS A 55 -17.60 -9.62 -8.60
C LYS A 55 -16.84 -8.85 -9.69
N GLN A 56 -17.57 -8.25 -10.64
CA GLN A 56 -16.98 -7.46 -11.71
C GLN A 56 -16.22 -6.26 -11.14
N PHE A 57 -16.80 -5.54 -10.18
CA PHE A 57 -16.15 -4.42 -9.51
C PHE A 57 -14.80 -4.80 -8.89
N TRP A 58 -14.74 -5.92 -8.16
CA TRP A 58 -13.48 -6.38 -7.56
C TRP A 58 -12.45 -6.83 -8.61
N GLN A 59 -12.88 -7.42 -9.72
CA GLN A 59 -12.00 -7.78 -10.84
C GLN A 59 -11.40 -6.55 -11.52
N GLU A 60 -12.20 -5.51 -11.72
CA GLU A 60 -11.76 -4.23 -12.26
C GLU A 60 -10.75 -3.54 -11.32
N LEU A 61 -11.05 -3.48 -10.02
CA LEU A 61 -10.13 -2.96 -9.02
C LEU A 61 -8.81 -3.74 -8.98
N LYS A 62 -8.86 -5.07 -9.00
CA LYS A 62 -7.65 -5.91 -9.05
C LYS A 62 -6.78 -5.61 -10.27
N THR A 63 -7.42 -5.43 -11.43
CA THR A 63 -6.74 -5.09 -12.68
C THR A 63 -6.08 -3.71 -12.60
N GLN A 64 -6.79 -2.72 -12.05
CA GLN A 64 -6.25 -1.38 -11.85
C GLN A 64 -5.10 -1.39 -10.84
N GLU A 65 -5.23 -2.15 -9.75
CA GLU A 65 -4.23 -2.21 -8.68
C GLU A 65 -2.92 -2.86 -9.17
N THR A 66 -3.02 -3.89 -10.01
CA THR A 66 -1.84 -4.48 -10.66
C THR A 66 -1.04 -3.44 -11.45
N LYS A 67 -1.73 -2.60 -12.25
CA LYS A 67 -1.09 -1.50 -12.99
C LYS A 67 -0.49 -0.45 -12.06
N ASN A 68 -1.16 -0.13 -10.96
CA ASN A 68 -0.67 0.83 -9.96
C ASN A 68 0.62 0.31 -9.31
N ILE A 69 0.64 -0.96 -8.90
CA ILE A 69 1.80 -1.63 -8.33
C ILE A 69 2.98 -1.62 -9.29
N ASP A 70 2.75 -1.90 -10.59
CA ASP A 70 3.83 -1.88 -11.58
C ASP A 70 4.43 -0.48 -11.76
N ARG A 71 3.58 0.56 -11.80
CA ARG A 71 4.04 1.95 -11.85
C ARG A 71 4.80 2.35 -10.59
N LEU A 72 4.32 1.92 -9.42
CA LEU A 72 4.96 2.23 -8.14
C LEU A 72 6.31 1.54 -7.99
N LYS A 73 6.41 0.26 -8.39
CA LYS A 73 7.69 -0.46 -8.49
C LYS A 73 8.67 0.28 -9.39
N GLU A 74 8.22 0.81 -10.52
CA GLU A 74 9.10 1.56 -11.42
C GLU A 74 9.58 2.87 -10.79
N LEU A 75 8.72 3.62 -10.11
CA LEU A 75 9.13 4.82 -9.37
C LEU A 75 10.21 4.49 -8.34
N ILE A 76 10.04 3.42 -7.55
CA ILE A 76 11.05 2.96 -6.60
C ILE A 76 12.35 2.59 -7.30
N ARG A 77 12.31 1.86 -8.43
CA ARG A 77 13.52 1.52 -9.21
C ARG A 77 14.26 2.77 -9.68
N GLN A 78 13.55 3.80 -10.12
CA GLN A 78 14.18 5.06 -10.53
C GLN A 78 14.86 5.76 -9.36
N ARG A 79 14.23 5.76 -8.17
CA ARG A 79 14.84 6.31 -6.94
C ARG A 79 16.08 5.56 -6.48
N VAL A 80 16.11 4.24 -6.66
CA VAL A 80 17.32 3.45 -6.39
C VAL A 80 18.44 3.80 -7.39
N LYS A 81 18.11 3.99 -8.67
CA LYS A 81 19.10 4.35 -9.70
C LYS A 81 19.65 5.77 -9.53
N ASP A 82 18.81 6.72 -9.10
CA ASP A 82 19.20 8.13 -8.93
C ASP A 82 19.87 8.40 -7.56
N GLY A 83 19.94 7.40 -6.66
CA GLY A 83 20.56 7.50 -5.34
C GLY A 83 19.73 8.26 -4.30
N SER A 84 18.44 8.51 -4.58
CA SER A 84 17.50 9.15 -3.64
C SER A 84 16.63 8.15 -2.86
N PHE A 85 16.95 6.85 -2.96
CA PHE A 85 16.44 5.77 -2.13
C PHE A 85 17.47 5.36 -1.10
#